data_AF-A0A0N8PWE7-F1
#
_entry.id   AF-A0A0N8PWE7-F1
#
_cell.length_a   1.000
_cell.length_b   1.000
_cell.length_c   1.000
_cell.angle_alpha   90.00
_cell.angle_beta   90.00
_cell.angle_gamma   90.00
#
_symmetry.space_group_name_H-M   'P 1'
#
loop_
_entity.id
_entity.type
_entity.pdbx_description
1 polymer ?
#
loop_
_entity_poly.entity_id
_entity_poly.type
_entity_poly.pdbx_seq_one_letter_code
_entity_poly.pdbx_strand_id
1 'polypeptide(L)' 'MTCSVPKGAKTMGLGIEEFIADSVIFLENMIDDLELKTRFIIHKMRGTNHSRKYHNVIITDKGLQIVPFTIT' A
#
# COMPACT_ATOMS: atom_id res chain seq x y z
N MET A 1 7.67 -2.67 13.45
CA MET A 1 8.42 -1.46 13.03
C MET A 1 7.71 -0.91 11.81
N THR A 2 7.25 0.34 11.85
CA THR A 2 6.57 0.98 10.72
C THR A 2 7.50 2.07 10.19
N CYS A 3 7.98 1.94 8.96
CA CYS A 3 8.81 2.94 8.30
C CYS A 3 7.98 3.64 7.23
N SER A 4 7.90 4.97 7.27
CA SER A 4 7.20 5.78 6.27
C SER A 4 8.21 6.50 5.39
N VAL A 5 8.36 6.07 4.14
CA VAL A 5 9.20 6.76 3.16
C VAL A 5 8.37 7.77 2.35
N PRO A 6 8.82 9.03 2.18
CA PRO A 6 8.10 10.03 1.42
C PRO A 6 8.10 9.71 -0.09
N LYS A 7 6.97 9.98 -0.75
CA LYS A 7 6.78 9.78 -2.19
C LYS A 7 7.74 10.69 -2.98
N GLY A 8 8.65 10.12 -3.79
CA GLY A 8 9.57 10.86 -4.66
C GLY A 8 11.06 10.70 -4.37
N ALA A 9 11.44 9.96 -3.33
CA ALA A 9 12.84 9.58 -3.13
C ALA A 9 13.26 8.57 -4.23
N LYS A 10 14.22 8.94 -5.08
CA LYS A 10 14.81 8.04 -6.10
C LYS A 10 15.50 6.82 -5.47
N THR A 11 15.95 6.99 -4.24
CA THR A 11 16.44 5.91 -3.38
C THR A 11 15.35 5.67 -2.36
N MET A 12 14.46 4.76 -2.71
CA MET A 12 13.65 4.05 -1.74
C MET A 12 14.65 3.53 -0.67
N GLY A 13 14.33 3.62 0.62
CA GLY A 13 15.12 3.01 1.70
C GLY A 13 15.15 1.48 1.53
N LEU A 14 15.88 0.99 0.54
CA LEU A 14 15.85 -0.38 0.04
C LEU A 14 17.20 -1.08 0.20
N GLY A 15 18.08 -0.55 1.05
CA GLY A 15 19.29 -1.28 1.40
C GLY A 15 18.96 -2.46 2.30
N ILE A 16 18.53 -2.15 3.52
CA ILE A 16 18.45 -3.13 4.63
C ILE A 16 16.99 -3.33 5.08
N GLU A 17 16.15 -2.31 4.92
CA GLU A 17 14.80 -2.27 5.49
C GLU A 17 13.87 -3.30 4.85
N GLU A 18 13.95 -3.54 3.53
CA GLU A 18 13.17 -4.59 2.88
C GLU A 18 13.59 -6.00 3.35
N PHE A 19 14.86 -6.19 3.73
CA PHE A 19 15.37 -7.46 4.23
C PHE A 19 14.96 -7.72 5.69
N ILE A 20 14.95 -6.67 6.52
CA ILE A 20 14.53 -6.73 7.92
C ILE A 20 13.00 -6.77 8.06
N ALA A 21 12.26 -6.08 7.19
CA ALA A 21 10.81 -6.00 7.28
C ALA A 21 10.14 -7.35 7.02
N ASP A 22 9.23 -7.69 7.93
CA ASP A 22 8.37 -8.86 7.83
C ASP A 22 7.23 -8.63 6.83
N SER A 23 6.74 -7.40 6.77
CA SER A 23 5.67 -6.94 5.88
C SER A 23 6.01 -5.60 5.23
N VAL A 24 5.72 -5.47 3.93
CA VAL A 24 5.92 -4.25 3.14
C VAL A 24 4.64 -3.97 2.37
N ILE A 25 4.09 -2.77 2.58
CA ILE A 25 2.86 -2.29 1.96
C ILE A 25 3.15 -0.98 1.24
N PHE A 26 2.72 -0.86 0.00
CA PHE A 26 2.76 0.39 -0.75
C PHE A 26 1.40 1.03 -0.77
N LEU A 27 1.34 2.29 -0.35
CA LEU A 27 0.18 3.16 -0.47
C LEU A 27 0.43 4.16 -1.59
N GLU A 28 -0.39 4.10 -2.64
CA GLU A 28 -0.29 4.94 -3.80
C GLU A 28 -1.53 5.81 -3.98
N ASN A 29 -1.31 7.04 -4.41
CA ASN A 29 -2.37 7.93 -4.88
C ASN A 29 -2.28 8.02 -6.40
N MET A 30 -3.34 7.63 -7.09
CA MET A 30 -3.49 7.68 -8.54
C MET A 30 -4.62 8.65 -8.90
N ILE A 31 -4.41 9.45 -9.94
CA ILE A 31 -5.46 10.30 -10.50
C ILE A 31 -6.22 9.46 -11.52
N ASP A 32 -7.53 9.32 -11.33
CA ASP A 32 -8.44 8.57 -12.19
C ASP A 32 -9.71 9.40 -12.40
N ASP A 33 -10.03 9.74 -13.64
CA ASP A 33 -11.21 10.54 -14.01
C ASP A 33 -11.38 11.85 -13.21
N LEU A 34 -10.30 12.64 -13.09
CA LEU A 34 -10.22 13.87 -12.27
C LEU A 34 -10.34 13.66 -10.74
N GLU A 35 -10.51 12.44 -10.26
CA GLU A 35 -10.54 12.12 -8.83
C GLU A 35 -9.23 11.50 -8.36
N LEU A 36 -8.80 11.84 -7.14
CA LEU A 36 -7.64 11.21 -6.51
C LEU A 36 -8.09 9.94 -5.78
N LYS A 37 -7.73 8.79 -6.34
CA LYS A 37 -8.00 7.48 -5.75
C LYS A 37 -6.77 6.99 -5.00
N THR A 38 -6.95 6.64 -3.73
CA THR A 38 -5.94 5.97 -2.92
C THR A 38 -6.09 4.46 -3.06
N ARG A 39 -4.99 3.78 -3.36
CA ARG A 39 -4.92 2.31 -3.44
C ARG A 39 -3.69 1.80 -2.72
N PHE A 40 -3.73 0.55 -2.26
CA PHE A 40 -2.54 -0.11 -1.72
C PHE A 40 -2.31 -1.48 -2.32
N ILE A 41 -1.07 -1.94 -2.25
CA ILE A 41 -0.66 -3.30 -2.58
C ILE A 41 0.28 -3.83 -1.49
N ILE A 42 0.13 -5.10 -1.16
CA ILE A 42 1.04 -5.81 -0.27
C ILE A 42 2.18 -6.35 -1.13
N HIS A 43 3.38 -5.79 -0.98
CA HIS A 43 4.54 -6.22 -1.74
C HIS A 43 5.19 -7.47 -1.13
N LYS A 44 5.19 -7.52 0.20
CA LYS A 44 5.76 -8.62 0.97
C LYS A 44 4.95 -8.82 2.24
N MET A 45 4.69 -10.07 2.57
CA MET A 45 4.21 -10.48 3.89
C MET A 45 4.75 -11.89 4.15
N ARG A 46 5.73 -12.02 5.05
CA ARG A 46 6.31 -13.31 5.40
C ARG A 46 5.34 -14.10 6.28
N GLY A 47 5.38 -15.43 6.17
CA GLY A 47 4.59 -16.34 7.01
C GLY A 47 3.09 -16.38 6.72
N THR A 48 2.55 -15.58 5.79
CA THR A 48 1.13 -15.59 5.43
C THR A 48 0.91 -15.39 3.93
N ASN A 49 -0.17 -15.99 3.41
CA ASN A 49 -0.62 -15.70 2.05
C ASN A 49 -1.32 -14.34 2.02
N HIS A 50 -1.08 -13.57 0.96
CA HIS A 50 -1.60 -12.22 0.84
C HIS A 50 -2.02 -11.92 -0.60
N SER A 51 -2.94 -10.97 -0.74
CA SER A 51 -3.37 -10.52 -2.06
C SER A 51 -2.24 -9.76 -2.77
N ARG A 52 -1.97 -10.16 -4.01
CA ARG A 52 -1.05 -9.48 -4.94
C ARG A 52 -1.78 -8.48 -5.87
N LYS A 53 -3.02 -8.13 -5.53
CA LYS A 53 -3.83 -7.16 -6.27
C LYS A 53 -3.81 -5.81 -5.57
N TYR A 54 -4.01 -4.75 -6.35
CA TYR A 54 -4.32 -3.44 -5.81
C TYR A 54 -5.71 -3.45 -5.17
N HIS A 55 -5.79 -2.86 -3.99
CA HIS A 55 -7.04 -2.66 -3.26
C HIS A 55 -7.29 -1.18 -3.09
N ASN A 56 -8.51 -0.75 -3.36
CA ASN A 56 -8.92 0.64 -3.18
C ASN A 56 -9.16 0.93 -1.70
N VAL A 57 -8.82 2.16 -1.31
CA VAL A 57 -8.87 2.60 0.08
C VAL A 57 -9.57 3.94 0.16
N ILE A 58 -10.40 4.08 1.19
CA ILE A 58 -11.03 5.34 1.55
C ILE A 58 -10.58 5.68 2.97
N ILE A 59 -10.10 6.91 3.16
CA ILE A 59 -9.76 7.43 4.49
C ILE A 59 -10.99 8.17 4.99
N THR A 60 -11.59 7.65 6.05
CA THR A 60 -12.79 8.18 6.70
C THR A 60 -12.44 8.73 8.08
N ASP A 61 -13.42 9.33 8.75
CA ASP A 61 -13.34 9.71 10.17
C ASP A 61 -13.02 8.51 11.09
N LYS A 62 -13.33 7.29 10.64
CA LYS A 62 -13.02 6.02 11.33
C LYS A 62 -11.65 5.43 10.94
N GLY A 63 -10.86 6.15 10.14
CA GLY A 63 -9.56 5.69 9.64
C GLY A 63 -9.62 5.05 8.26
N LEU A 64 -8.67 4.13 8.01
CA LEU A 64 -8.44 3.51 6.71
C LEU A 64 -9.39 2.34 6.47
N GLN A 65 -10.24 2.46 5.44
CA GLN A 65 -11.19 1.41 5.05
C GLN A 65 -10.83 0.84 3.68
N ILE A 66 -10.74 -0.48 3.59
CA ILE A 66 -10.49 -1.21 2.34
C ILE A 66 -11.81 -1.44 1.65
N VAL A 67 -11.93 -0.99 0.40
CA VAL A 67 -13.12 -1.20 -0.41
C VAL A 67 -13.07 -2.62 -0.99
N PRO A 68 -14.06 -3.49 -0.70
CA PRO A 68 -14.07 -4.84 -1.23
C PRO A 68 -14.19 -4.82 -2.75
N PHE A 69 -13.37 -5.62 -3.42
CA PHE A 69 -13.44 -5.79 -4.87
C PHE A 69 -14.62 -6.71 -5.19
N THR A 70 -15.75 -6.14 -5.63
CA THR A 70 -16.80 -6.95 -6.26
C THR A 70 -16.34 -7.25 -7.68
N ILE A 71 -15.72 -8.41 -7.89
CA ILE A 71 -15.68 -9.02 -9.22
C ILE A 71 -17.13 -9.44 -9.52
N THR A 72 -17.84 -8.64 -10.33
CA THR A 72 -19.03 -9.10 -11.03
C THR A 72 -18.61 -9.94 -12.22
#